data_AF-A0A929IXV9-F1
#
_entry.id   AF-A0A929IXV9-F1
#
_cell.length_a   1.000
_cell.length_b   1.000
_cell.length_c   1.000
_cell.angle_alpha   90.00
_cell.angle_beta   90.00
_cell.angle_gamma   90.00
#
_symmetry.space_group_name_H-M   'P 1'
#
loop_
_entity.id
_entity.type
_entity.pdbx_description
1 polymer ?
#
loop_
_entity_poly.entity_id
_entity_poly.type
_entity_poly.pdbx_seq_one_letter_code
_entity_poly.pdbx_strand_id
1 'polypeptide(L)'
;MKNPSQEKFKTYLFSYTHDNAEWGFEIQAENEDDAKLRVSKLMYAKYDGELAMKIPSQLGIFPRLIIMLLNSPSALMRLLSAR
;
A
#
# COMPACT_ATOMS: atom_id res chain seq x y z
N MET A 1 15.41 14.72 -8.18
CA MET A 1 15.63 14.04 -9.47
C MET A 1 14.96 12.67 -9.39
N LYS A 2 13.89 12.42 -10.17
CA LYS A 2 13.30 11.07 -10.27
C LYS A 2 14.26 10.20 -11.10
N ASN A 3 14.69 9.08 -10.53
CA ASN A 3 15.57 8.12 -11.21
C ASN A 3 14.74 7.44 -12.35
N PRO A 4 15.19 7.41 -13.61
CA PRO A 4 14.41 6.89 -14.75
C PRO A 4 14.04 5.40 -14.65
N SER A 5 14.62 4.66 -13.71
CA SER A 5 14.23 3.29 -13.38
C SER A 5 12.84 3.18 -12.73
N GLN A 6 12.27 4.26 -12.19
CA GLN A 6 11.01 4.23 -11.45
C GLN A 6 9.75 3.97 -12.31
N GLU A 7 9.81 4.06 -13.64
CA GLU A 7 8.62 3.81 -14.48
C GLU A 7 8.28 2.32 -14.62
N LYS A 8 9.26 1.43 -14.39
CA LYS A 8 9.06 -0.02 -14.52
C LYS A 8 8.62 -0.70 -13.22
N PHE A 9 8.87 -0.07 -12.07
CA PHE A 9 8.64 -0.67 -10.76
C PHE A 9 7.45 -0.04 -10.05
N LYS A 10 6.57 -0.88 -9.51
CA LYS A 10 5.47 -0.51 -8.62
C LYS A 10 5.88 -0.69 -7.16
N THR A 11 5.26 0.06 -6.26
CA THR A 11 5.50 -0.05 -4.82
C THR A 11 4.47 -0.96 -4.18
N TYR A 12 4.94 -1.98 -3.46
CA TYR A 12 4.12 -2.96 -2.75
C TYR A 12 4.37 -2.86 -1.26
N LEU A 13 3.31 -3.07 -0.46
CA LEU A 13 3.32 -2.99 0.99
C LEU A 13 3.33 -4.39 1.61
N PHE A 14 4.13 -4.53 2.67
CA PHE A 14 4.33 -5.77 3.40
C PHE A 14 4.31 -5.51 4.89
N SER A 15 3.84 -6.49 5.65
CA SER A 15 3.80 -6.44 7.11
C SER A 15 4.52 -7.65 7.69
N TYR A 16 5.14 -7.48 8.86
CA TYR A 16 5.62 -8.59 9.66
C TYR A 16 5.35 -8.33 11.14
N THR A 17 5.27 -9.40 11.91
CA THR A 17 5.08 -9.33 13.36
C THR A 17 6.38 -9.69 14.06
N HIS A 18 6.81 -8.85 14.99
CA HIS A 18 7.95 -9.12 15.86
C HIS A 18 7.64 -8.59 17.26
N ASP A 19 7.77 -9.45 18.28
CA ASP A 19 7.53 -9.09 19.69
C ASP A 19 6.16 -8.43 19.95
N ASN A 20 5.09 -9.07 19.45
CA ASN A 20 3.70 -8.57 19.50
C ASN A 20 3.47 -7.19 18.84
N ALA A 21 4.45 -6.64 18.13
CA ALA A 21 4.33 -5.43 17.34
C ALA A 21 4.24 -5.74 15.85
N GLU A 22 3.39 -5.00 15.14
CA GLU A 22 3.22 -5.10 13.69
C GLU A 22 4.01 -3.98 13.00
N TRP A 23 4.80 -4.36 12.00
CA TRP A 23 5.69 -3.48 11.27
C TRP A 23 5.37 -3.55 9.78
N GLY A 24 5.13 -2.40 9.17
CA GLY A 24 4.92 -2.27 7.72
C GLY A 24 6.17 -1.75 7.01
N PHE A 25 6.49 -2.29 5.83
CA PHE A 25 7.57 -1.81 4.98
C PHE A 25 7.21 -1.94 3.50
N GLU A 26 7.92 -1.20 2.66
CA GLU A 26 7.63 -1.10 1.23
C GLU A 26 8.75 -1.72 0.40
N ILE A 27 8.41 -2.47 -0.65
CA ILE A 27 9.37 -2.95 -1.66
C ILE A 27 8.90 -2.51 -3.05
N GLN A 28 9.84 -2.05 -3.86
CA GLN A 28 9.62 -1.81 -5.28
C GLN A 28 9.80 -3.10 -6.08
N ALA A 29 8.82 -3.53 -6.87
CA ALA A 29 8.88 -4.73 -7.71
C ALA A 29 8.28 -4.46 -9.10
N GLU A 30 8.68 -5.23 -10.12
CA GLU A 30 8.17 -5.01 -11.49
C GLU A 30 6.70 -5.40 -11.63
N ASN A 31 6.27 -6.40 -10.86
CA ASN A 31 4.92 -6.93 -10.82
C ASN A 31 4.66 -7.64 -9.48
N GLU A 32 3.43 -8.10 -9.29
CA GLU A 32 2.98 -8.76 -8.06
C GLU A 32 3.77 -10.05 -7.77
N ASP A 33 4.12 -10.82 -8.81
CA ASP A 33 4.84 -12.09 -8.66
C ASP A 33 6.29 -11.87 -8.19
N ASP A 34 6.98 -10.87 -8.74
CA ASP A 34 8.29 -10.41 -8.28
C ASP A 34 8.21 -9.90 -6.83
N ALA A 35 7.13 -9.19 -6.47
CA ALA A 35 6.89 -8.72 -5.12
C ALA A 35 6.76 -9.89 -4.12
N LYS A 36 5.95 -10.91 -4.45
CA LYS A 36 5.79 -12.14 -3.66
C LYS A 36 7.09 -12.95 -3.56
N LEU A 37 7.85 -13.06 -4.64
CA LEU A 37 9.15 -13.72 -4.64
C LEU A 37 10.12 -13.02 -3.67
N ARG A 38 10.13 -11.69 -3.62
CA ARG A 38 10.98 -10.94 -2.69
C ARG A 38 10.55 -11.14 -1.23
N VAL A 39 9.25 -11.17 -0.95
CA VAL A 39 8.73 -11.53 0.39
C VAL A 39 9.11 -12.93 0.80
N SER A 40 9.06 -13.89 -0.13
CA SER A 40 9.43 -15.28 0.20
C SER A 40 10.86 -15.42 0.71
N LYS A 41 11.72 -14.41 0.45
CA LYS A 41 13.10 -14.32 0.97
C LYS A 41 13.19 -13.64 2.34
N LEU A 42 12.11 -13.03 2.84
CA LEU A 42 12.04 -12.37 4.14
C LEU A 42 11.25 -13.25 5.12
N MET A 43 11.93 -13.80 6.12
CA MET A 43 11.25 -14.57 7.15
C MET A 43 10.23 -13.69 7.89
N TYR A 44 9.02 -14.22 8.09
CA TYR A 44 7.90 -13.60 8.82
C TYR A 44 7.16 -12.45 8.10
N ALA A 45 7.54 -12.07 6.88
CA ALA A 45 6.82 -11.06 6.11
C ALA A 45 5.60 -11.62 5.38
N LYS A 46 4.52 -10.84 5.34
CA LYS A 46 3.27 -11.10 4.62
C LYS A 46 3.04 -10.00 3.59
N TYR A 47 2.42 -10.38 2.47
CA TYR A 47 2.03 -9.45 1.41
C TYR A 47 0.65 -8.84 1.70
N ASP A 48 0.59 -7.51 1.76
CA ASP A 48 -0.64 -6.77 2.07
C ASP A 48 -1.28 -6.12 0.84
N GLY A 49 -0.51 -5.89 -0.23
CA GLY A 49 -1.05 -5.36 -1.50
C GLY A 49 -0.16 -4.33 -2.19
N GLU A 50 -0.66 -3.77 -3.29
CA GLU A 50 -0.04 -2.64 -4.00
C GLU A 50 -0.37 -1.33 -3.26
N LEU A 51 0.66 -0.48 -3.06
CA LEU A 51 0.47 0.80 -2.40
C LEU A 51 -0.13 1.82 -3.37
N ALA A 52 -1.43 2.08 -3.23
CA ALA A 52 -2.15 3.00 -4.10
C ALA A 52 -1.82 4.50 -3.83
N MET A 53 -1.62 4.89 -2.57
CA MET A 53 -1.44 6.29 -2.19
C MET A 53 -0.75 6.43 -0.83
N LYS A 54 0.11 7.46 -0.69
CA LYS A 54 0.66 7.89 0.60
C LYS A 54 0.02 9.21 1.02
N ILE A 55 -0.63 9.22 2.19
CA ILE A 55 -1.22 10.44 2.75
C ILE A 55 -0.38 10.90 3.95
N PRO A 56 0.30 12.06 3.88
CA PRO A 56 1.10 12.55 5.00
C PRO A 56 0.21 12.92 6.20
N SER A 57 0.64 12.51 7.40
CA SER A 57 -0.09 12.72 8.66
C SER A 57 -0.23 14.19 9.06
N GLN A 58 0.57 15.08 8.47
CA GLN A 58 0.52 16.53 8.67
C GLN A 58 -0.79 17.16 8.17
N LEU A 59 -1.61 16.42 7.41
CA LEU A 59 -2.92 16.86 6.91
C LEU A 59 -4.03 16.79 7.98
N GLY A 60 -3.73 16.51 9.25
CA GLY A 60 -4.71 16.58 10.33
C GLY A 60 -5.80 15.50 10.25
N ILE A 61 -7.07 15.89 10.31
CA ILE A 61 -8.23 14.96 10.27
C ILE A 61 -8.66 14.51 8.86
N PHE A 62 -8.16 15.18 7.81
CA PHE A 62 -8.52 14.88 6.42
C PHE A 62 -8.14 13.46 5.94
N PRO A 63 -6.97 12.88 6.31
CA PRO A 63 -6.64 11.50 5.98
C PRO A 63 -7.66 10.50 6.50
N ARG A 64 -8.20 10.69 7.71
CA ARG A 64 -9.23 9.81 8.28
C ARG A 64 -10.52 9.87 7.47
N LEU A 65 -10.94 11.05 7.02
CA LEU A 65 -12.13 11.21 6.17
C LEU A 65 -11.94 10.52 4.82
N ILE A 66 -10.77 10.69 4.19
CA ILE A 66 -10.45 10.06 2.90
C ILE A 66 -10.41 8.53 3.04
N ILE A 67 -9.73 8.00 4.06
CA ILE A 67 -9.67 6.55 4.31
C ILE A 67 -11.05 5.97 4.62
N MET A 68 -11.89 6.68 5.39
CA MET A 68 -13.26 6.26 5.68
C MET A 68 -14.12 6.22 4.41
N LEU A 69 -13.86 7.12 3.45
CA LEU A 69 -14.55 7.15 2.16
C LEU A 69 -14.07 6.04 1.21
N LEU A 70 -12.77 5.72 1.22
CA LEU A 70 -12.22 4.63 0.40
C LEU A 70 -12.59 3.23 0.93
N ASN A 71 -12.70 3.08 2.25
CA ASN A 71 -13.00 1.79 2.89
C ASN A 71 -14.50 1.56 3.18
N SER A 72 -15.38 2.54 2.90
CA SER A 72 -16.82 2.36 3.06
C SER A 72 -17.46 1.79 1.79
N PRO A 73 -18.18 0.65 1.86
CA PRO A 73 -18.86 0.04 0.71
C PRO A 73 -19.82 1.01 0.00
N SER A 74 -20.49 1.89 0.74
CA SER A 74 -21.46 2.85 0.20
C SER A 74 -20.82 4.06 -0.48
N ALA A 75 -19.61 4.45 -0.06
CA ALA A 75 -18.85 5.51 -0.71
C ALA A 75 -18.21 5.03 -2.02
N LEU A 76 -17.75 3.77 -2.05
CA LEU A 76 -17.26 3.10 -3.25
C LEU A 76 -18.37 2.98 -4.31
N MET A 77 -19.61 2.64 -3.89
CA MET A 77 -20.78 2.60 -4.78
C MET A 77 -21.16 3.98 -5.36
N ARG A 78 -21.03 5.06 -4.57
CA ARG A 78 -21.31 6.44 -5.05
C ARG A 78 -20.28 6.96 -6.05
N LEU A 79 -19.02 6.54 -5.94
CA LEU A 79 -17.97 6.85 -6.91
C LEU A 79 -18.15 6.08 -8.22
N LEU A 80 -18.58 4.82 -8.15
CA LEU A 80 -18.82 3.99 -9.32
C LEU A 80 -20.12 4.36 -10.07
N SER A 81 -21.12 4.91 -9.38
CA SER A 81 -22.38 5.39 -10.00
C SER A 81 -22.30 6.79 -10.60
N ALA A 82 -21.19 7.50 -10.40
CA ALA A 82 -20.98 8.87 -10.92
C ALA A 82 -20.32 8.89 -12.31
N ARG A 83 -20.37 7.78 -13.05
CA ARG A 83 -19.81 7.64 -14.40
C ARG A 83 -20.87 7.28 -15.43
#